data_AF-A0A7H1QDP8-F1
#
_entry.id   AF-A0A7H1QDP8-F1
#
_cell.length_a   1.000
_cell.length_b   1.000
_cell.length_c   1.000
_cell.angle_alpha   90.00
_cell.angle_beta   90.00
_cell.angle_gamma   90.00
#
_symmetry.space_group_name_H-M   'P 1'
#
loop_
_entity.id
_entity.type
_entity.pdbx_description
1 polymer ?
#
loop_
_entity_poly.entity_id
_entity_poly.type
_entity_poly.pdbx_seq_one_letter_code
_entity_poly.pdbx_strand_id
1 'polypeptide(L)' 'MTQLPASMADSARYHLLLATSLRPVQQGWWGSEAVARDKFRRWIGEYGDMPGARLVLTDEETGEVLADWPDHR' A
#
# COMPACT_ATOMS: atom_id res chain seq x y z
N MET A 1 23.49 -8.39 -5.72
CA MET A 1 22.47 -7.50 -5.12
C MET A 1 21.84 -6.74 -6.27
N THR A 2 20.80 -7.31 -6.89
CA THR A 2 20.19 -6.76 -8.10
C THR A 2 19.30 -5.59 -7.73
N GLN A 3 19.82 -4.37 -7.92
CA GLN A 3 19.00 -3.17 -7.91
C GLN A 3 18.16 -3.18 -9.20
N LEU A 4 16.84 -3.29 -9.05
CA LEU A 4 15.88 -3.19 -10.15
C LEU A 4 15.84 -1.74 -10.69
N PRO A 5 15.62 -1.54 -12.00
CA PRO A 5 15.78 -0.23 -12.62
C PRO A 5 14.68 0.74 -12.16
N ALA A 6 15.08 1.81 -11.48
CA ALA A 6 14.25 2.96 -11.18
C ALA A 6 14.03 3.78 -12.46
N SER A 7 13.10 3.38 -13.35
CA SER A 7 12.81 4.16 -14.56
C SER A 7 11.40 3.98 -15.16
N MET A 8 10.40 3.62 -14.35
CA MET A 8 8.96 3.91 -14.58
C MET A 8 8.25 4.36 -13.28
N ALA A 9 8.98 4.45 -12.16
CA ALA A 9 8.47 4.62 -10.80
C ALA A 9 8.47 6.07 -10.30
N ASP A 10 9.06 7.01 -11.06
CA ASP A 10 9.28 8.39 -10.63
C ASP A 10 7.96 9.18 -10.41
N SER A 11 6.84 8.69 -10.95
CA SER A 11 5.53 9.34 -10.78
C SER A 11 4.64 8.68 -9.73
N ALA A 12 5.04 7.58 -9.10
CA ALA A 12 4.21 6.88 -8.14
C ALA A 12 4.99 6.55 -6.85
N ARG A 13 4.90 7.48 -5.90
CA ARG A 13 5.60 7.47 -4.60
C ARG A 13 4.89 6.66 -3.53
N TYR A 14 3.57 6.64 -3.55
CA TYR A 14 2.75 6.04 -2.51
C TYR A 14 2.27 4.66 -2.94
N HIS A 15 2.67 3.64 -2.19
CA HIS A 15 2.37 2.25 -2.47
C HIS A 15 1.39 1.69 -1.43
N LEU A 16 0.24 1.21 -1.90
CA LEU A 16 -0.73 0.49 -1.09
C LEU A 16 -0.61 -1.00 -1.39
N LEU A 17 -0.38 -1.79 -0.35
CA LEU A 17 -0.34 -3.24 -0.43
C LEU A 17 -1.51 -3.84 0.35
N LEU A 18 -2.30 -4.70 -0.30
CA LEU A 18 -3.23 -5.62 0.33
C LEU A 18 -2.59 -7.01 0.37
N ALA A 19 -2.53 -7.60 1.57
CA ALA A 19 -2.12 -8.97 1.79
C ALA A 19 -3.19 -9.74 2.57
N THR A 20 -3.30 -11.05 2.33
CA THR A 20 -4.06 -11.96 3.17
C THR A 20 -3.14 -13.09 3.62
N SER A 21 -3.16 -13.43 4.90
CA SER A 21 -2.31 -14.50 5.45
C SER A 21 -0.83 -14.39 5.01
N LEU A 22 -0.29 -13.16 5.06
CA LEU A 22 1.08 -12.79 4.65
C LEU A 22 1.41 -12.95 3.15
N ARG A 23 0.41 -13.14 2.29
CA ARG A 23 0.60 -13.19 0.83
C ARG A 23 0.04 -11.91 0.21
N PRO A 24 0.83 -11.19 -0.61
CA PRO A 24 0.33 -10.10 -1.45
C PRO A 24 -0.83 -10.58 -2.33
N VAL A 25 -1.95 -9.86 -2.28
CA VAL A 25 -3.14 -10.12 -3.11
C VAL A 25 -3.31 -9.03 -4.15
N GLN A 26 -3.11 -7.78 -3.75
CA GLN A 26 -3.27 -6.63 -4.62
C GLN A 26 -2.31 -5.51 -4.20
N GLN A 27 -1.86 -4.73 -5.16
CA GLN A 27 -1.05 -3.54 -4.90
C GLN A 27 -1.46 -2.40 -5.83
N GLY A 28 -1.26 -1.16 -5.39
CA GLY A 28 -1.48 0.04 -6.18
C GLY A 28 -0.46 1.11 -5.86
N TRP A 29 -0.19 1.96 -6.85
CA TRP A 29 0.85 2.97 -6.81
C TRP A 29 0.27 4.33 -7.25
N TRP A 30 0.54 5.40 -6.50
CA TRP A 30 0.07 6.76 -6.81
C TRP A 30 1.12 7.83 -6.56
N GLY A 31 1.08 8.91 -7.35
CA GLY A 31 1.93 10.09 -7.13
C GLY A 31 1.40 11.07 -6.08
N SER A 32 0.18 10.87 -5.56
CA SER A 32 -0.47 11.78 -4.60
C SER A 32 -0.87 11.04 -3.33
N GLU A 33 -0.39 11.52 -2.18
CA GLU A 33 -0.71 10.95 -0.86
C GLU A 33 -2.21 10.97 -0.61
N ALA A 34 -2.88 12.07 -0.97
CA ALA A 34 -4.31 12.25 -0.77
C ALA A 34 -5.11 11.17 -1.51
N VAL A 35 -4.75 10.88 -2.76
CA VAL A 35 -5.37 9.80 -3.54
C VAL A 35 -5.05 8.43 -2.95
N ALA A 36 -3.81 8.20 -2.52
CA ALA A 36 -3.42 6.92 -1.92
C ALA A 36 -4.17 6.66 -0.60
N ARG A 37 -4.37 7.68 0.25
CA ARG A 37 -5.18 7.59 1.48
C ARG A 37 -6.66 7.38 1.22
N ASP A 38 -7.21 7.99 0.16
CA ASP A 38 -8.58 7.69 -0.29
C ASP A 38 -8.72 6.23 -0.69
N LYS A 39 -7.78 5.71 -1.50
CA LYS A 39 -7.74 4.31 -1.92
C LYS A 39 -7.57 3.35 -0.75
N PHE A 40 -6.74 3.69 0.23
CA PHE A 40 -6.59 2.91 1.47
C PHE A 40 -7.93 2.73 2.19
N ARG A 41 -8.67 3.82 2.43
CA ARG A 41 -10.00 3.76 3.08
C ARG A 41 -11.00 2.96 2.27
N ARG A 42 -10.98 3.13 0.96
CA ARG A 42 -11.86 2.39 0.05
C ARG A 42 -11.57 0.89 0.07
N TRP A 43 -10.30 0.49 0.04
CA TRP A 43 -9.90 -0.91 0.13
C TRP A 43 -10.22 -1.54 1.48
N ILE A 44 -10.19 -0.79 2.58
CA ILE A 44 -10.72 -1.28 3.87
C ILE A 44 -12.20 -1.65 3.72
N GLY A 45 -13.01 -0.79 3.09
CA GLY A 45 -14.43 -1.08 2.86
C GLY A 45 -14.68 -2.23 1.88
N GLU A 46 -13.83 -2.39 0.87
CA GLU A 46 -13.99 -3.42 -0.18
C GLU A 46 -13.43 -4.79 0.22
N TYR A 47 -12.35 -4.81 1.00
CA TYR A 47 -11.57 -6.02 1.28
C TYR A 47 -11.37 -6.31 2.78
N GLY A 48 -11.79 -5.42 3.67
CA GLY A 48 -11.57 -5.57 5.11
C GLY A 48 -12.22 -6.82 5.70
N ASP A 49 -13.34 -7.27 5.15
CA ASP A 49 -14.02 -8.50 5.60
C ASP A 49 -13.32 -9.79 5.14
N MET A 50 -12.27 -9.71 4.31
CA MET A 50 -11.51 -10.89 3.92
C MET A 50 -10.73 -11.45 5.11
N PRO A 51 -10.77 -12.78 5.35
CA PRO A 51 -10.02 -13.40 6.43
C PRO A 51 -8.51 -13.09 6.36
N GLY A 52 -7.98 -12.49 7.43
CA GLY A 52 -6.57 -12.15 7.54
C GLY A 52 -6.12 -10.99 6.64
N ALA A 53 -7.05 -10.16 6.16
CA ALA A 53 -6.74 -8.95 5.40
C ALA A 53 -5.83 -8.00 6.18
N ARG A 54 -4.78 -7.57 5.50
CA ARG A 54 -3.81 -6.58 5.96
C ARG A 54 -3.57 -5.58 4.86
N LEU A 55 -3.75 -4.31 5.17
CA LEU A 55 -3.42 -3.22 4.26
C LEU A 55 -2.29 -2.40 4.84
N VAL A 56 -1.33 -2.00 4.00
CA VAL A 56 -0.22 -1.11 4.38
C VAL A 56 -0.06 -0.07 3.28
N LEU A 57 -0.11 1.20 3.66
CA LEU A 57 0.21 2.32 2.80
C LEU A 57 1.60 2.85 3.16
N THR A 58 2.52 2.81 2.21
CA THR A 58 3.91 3.22 2.38
C THR A 58 4.22 4.40 1.46
N ASP A 59 4.98 5.36 1.98
CA ASP A 59 5.72 6.34 1.18
C ASP A 59 7.08 5.72 0.80
N GLU A 60 7.24 5.32 -0.44
CA GLU A 60 8.45 4.62 -0.91
C GLU A 60 9.64 5.57 -1.10
N GLU A 61 9.41 6.89 -1.12
CA GLU A 61 10.50 7.87 -1.15
C GLU A 61 11.19 7.97 0.21
N THR A 62 10.40 7.97 1.28
CA THR A 62 10.91 8.11 2.66
C THR A 62 11.08 6.77 3.38
N GLY A 63 10.43 5.71 2.87
CA GLY A 63 10.31 4.42 3.53
C GLY A 63 9.32 4.39 4.69
N GLU A 64 8.52 5.44 4.88
CA GLU A 64 7.59 5.57 6.00
C GLU A 64 6.27 4.80 5.75
N VAL A 65 5.79 4.08 6.76
CA VAL A 65 4.43 3.53 6.76
C VAL A 65 3.47 4.63 7.21
N LEU A 66 2.65 5.11 6.27
CA LEU A 66 1.71 6.21 6.48
C LEU A 66 0.38 5.76 7.11
N ALA A 67 0.02 4.49 6.94
CA ALA A 67 -1.16 3.85 7.54
C ALA A 67 -1.09 2.32 7.41
N ASP A 68 -1.66 1.60 8.38
CA ASP A 68 -1.86 0.15 8.34
C ASP A 68 -3.27 -0.24 8.82
N TRP A 69 -3.76 -1.40 8.38
CA TRP A 69 -5.06 -1.93 8.80
C TRP A 69 -5.09 -3.47 8.91
N PRO A 70 -5.82 -4.04 9.90
CA PRO A 70 -6.31 -3.34 11.09
C PRO A 70 -5.14 -2.76 11.90
N ASP A 71 -5.33 -1.56 12.42
CA ASP A 71 -4.32 -0.80 13.16
C ASP A 71 -3.68 -1.68 14.25
N HIS A 72 -2.35 -1.83 14.26
CA HIS A 72 -1.62 -2.59 15.28
C HIS A 72 -1.13 -1.74 16.47
N ARG A 73 -1.72 -0.57 16.70
CA ARG A 73 -1.33 0.29 17.83
C ARG A 73 -1.53 -0.32 19.22
#